data_AF-A0AAN8IFY5-F1
#
_entry.id   AF-A0AAN8IFY5-F1
#
_cell.length_a   1.000
_cell.length_b   1.000
_cell.length_c   1.000
_cell.angle_alpha   90.00
_cell.angle_beta   90.00
_cell.angle_gamma   90.00
#
_symmetry.space_group_name_H-M   'P 1'
#
loop_
_entity.id
_entity.type
_entity.pdbx_description
1 polymer ?
#
loop_
_entity_poly.entity_id
_entity_poly.type
_entity_poly.pdbx_seq_one_letter_code
_entity_poly.pdbx_strand_id
1 'polypeptide(L)'
;MLDIFINAYYKSVYAAVIAMQSRTFACSYEGRPSGLVLDIKQGISLYDIPTKSYVWHYRFRDLHSSADDGKVHVLLMFKDERSLNPGKLEPKDIECDEVLAVAYNIHSFLITKIVAADPDFLKQNPLL
;
A
#
# COMPACT_ATOMS: atom_id res chain seq x y z
N MET A 1 9.72 -28.49 -2.52
CA MET A 1 8.66 -28.30 -1.50
C MET A 1 8.47 -26.82 -1.19
N LEU A 2 9.53 -26.06 -0.91
CA LEU A 2 9.47 -24.61 -0.68
C LEU A 2 8.94 -23.82 -1.90
N ASP A 3 9.41 -24.12 -3.13
CA ASP A 3 8.99 -23.40 -4.33
C ASP A 3 7.48 -23.55 -4.65
N ILE A 4 6.93 -24.74 -4.36
CA ILE A 4 5.51 -25.03 -4.53
C ILE A 4 4.70 -24.14 -3.57
N PHE A 5 5.14 -24.04 -2.32
CA PHE A 5 4.51 -23.19 -1.32
C PHE A 5 4.58 -21.71 -1.70
N ILE A 6 5.77 -21.21 -2.08
CA ILE A 6 5.95 -19.80 -2.47
C ILE A 6 5.07 -19.45 -3.66
N ASN A 7 5.01 -20.32 -4.68
CA ASN A 7 4.16 -20.09 -5.85
C ASN A 7 2.67 -20.08 -5.47
N ALA A 8 2.22 -21.03 -4.65
CA ALA A 8 0.85 -21.05 -4.15
C ALA A 8 0.50 -19.80 -3.31
N TYR A 9 1.43 -19.34 -2.48
CA TYR A 9 1.29 -18.12 -1.70
C TYR A 9 1.15 -16.89 -2.61
N TYR A 10 2.04 -16.70 -3.58
CA TYR A 10 1.98 -15.58 -4.53
C TYR A 10 0.68 -15.58 -5.35
N LYS A 11 0.25 -16.74 -5.82
CA LYS A 11 -1.03 -16.88 -6.53
C LYS A 11 -2.22 -16.47 -5.65
N SER A 12 -2.21 -16.89 -4.39
CA SER A 12 -3.29 -16.60 -3.44
C SER A 12 -3.34 -15.10 -3.11
N VAL A 13 -2.18 -14.49 -2.81
CA VAL A 13 -2.07 -13.05 -2.55
C VAL A 13 -2.50 -12.24 -3.77
N TYR A 14 -1.99 -12.60 -4.95
CA TYR A 14 -2.35 -11.94 -6.20
C TYR A 14 -3.85 -12.02 -6.47
N ALA A 15 -4.46 -13.20 -6.39
CA ALA A 15 -5.89 -13.37 -6.62
C ALA A 15 -6.73 -12.55 -5.62
N ALA A 16 -6.34 -12.51 -4.34
CA ALA A 16 -7.03 -11.75 -3.32
C ALA A 16 -6.96 -10.23 -3.58
N VAL A 17 -5.77 -9.71 -3.89
CA VAL A 17 -5.58 -8.27 -4.17
C VAL A 17 -6.26 -7.86 -5.48
N ILE A 18 -6.20 -8.69 -6.52
CA ILE A 18 -6.88 -8.42 -7.79
C ILE A 18 -8.41 -8.49 -7.64
N ALA A 19 -8.95 -9.40 -6.84
CA ALA A 19 -10.39 -9.38 -6.56
C ALA A 19 -10.82 -8.14 -5.76
N MET A 20 -9.98 -7.68 -4.82
CA MET A 20 -10.26 -6.54 -3.95
C MET A 20 -10.08 -5.19 -4.66
N GLN A 21 -9.06 -5.07 -5.52
CA GLN A 21 -8.57 -3.85 -6.20
C GLN A 21 -8.09 -2.72 -5.28
N SER A 22 -8.86 -2.40 -4.25
CA SER A 22 -8.62 -1.27 -3.36
C SER A 22 -9.09 -1.59 -1.93
N ARG A 23 -8.37 -1.08 -0.95
CA ARG A 23 -8.74 -1.17 0.47
C ARG A 23 -8.54 0.16 1.17
N THR A 24 -9.53 0.56 1.96
CA THR A 24 -9.48 1.78 2.77
C THR A 24 -9.48 1.42 4.24
N PHE A 25 -8.58 2.02 5.00
CA PHE A 25 -8.50 1.91 6.46
C PHE A 25 -8.93 3.23 7.08
N ALA A 26 -9.82 3.17 8.07
CA ALA A 26 -10.15 4.34 8.88
C ALA A 26 -8.92 4.71 9.72
N CYS A 27 -8.55 5.99 9.71
CA CYS A 27 -7.37 6.48 10.41
C CYS A 27 -7.54 7.95 10.82
N SER A 28 -6.56 8.47 11.56
CA SER A 28 -6.35 9.90 11.74
C SER A 28 -5.00 10.32 11.17
N TYR A 29 -4.95 11.51 10.60
CA TYR A 29 -3.73 12.14 10.12
C TYR A 29 -3.75 13.60 10.55
N GLU A 30 -2.72 14.04 11.28
CA GLU A 30 -2.65 15.41 11.85
C GLU A 30 -3.90 15.79 12.67
N GLY A 31 -4.43 14.82 13.44
CA GLY A 31 -5.61 14.98 14.28
C GLY A 31 -6.95 15.03 13.54
N ARG A 32 -6.98 14.72 12.24
CA ARG A 32 -8.19 14.77 11.39
C ARG A 32 -8.65 13.37 10.98
N PRO A 33 -9.96 13.05 11.06
CA PRO A 33 -10.49 11.79 10.56
C PRO A 33 -10.21 11.64 9.06
N SER A 34 -9.57 10.53 8.70
CA SER A 34 -9.06 10.28 7.35
C SER A 34 -9.29 8.82 6.95
N GLY A 35 -9.08 8.53 5.67
CA GLY A 35 -9.00 7.18 5.13
C GLY A 35 -7.68 6.95 4.41
N LEU A 36 -6.87 6.00 4.88
CA LEU A 36 -5.69 5.52 4.15
C LEU A 36 -6.16 4.53 3.08
N VAL A 37 -5.93 4.86 1.81
CA VAL A 37 -6.37 4.08 0.66
C VAL A 37 -5.17 3.40 0.02
N LEU A 38 -5.24 2.08 -0.14
CA LEU A 38 -4.33 1.26 -0.94
C LEU A 38 -5.09 0.79 -2.17
N ASP A 39 -4.69 1.25 -3.36
CA ASP A 39 -5.31 0.90 -4.63
C ASP A 39 -4.27 0.34 -5.59
N ILE A 40 -4.52 -0.83 -6.18
CA ILE A 40 -3.52 -1.55 -6.98
C ILE A 40 -3.08 -0.78 -8.24
N LYS A 41 -3.94 0.09 -8.77
CA LYS A 41 -3.69 0.92 -9.95
C LYS A 41 -3.17 2.30 -9.55
N GLN A 42 -3.83 2.94 -8.60
CA GLN A 42 -3.57 4.33 -8.25
C GLN A 42 -2.39 4.47 -7.27
N GLY A 43 -2.22 3.56 -6.32
CA GLY A 43 -1.14 3.58 -5.33
C GLY A 43 -1.64 3.76 -3.90
N ILE A 44 -0.97 4.62 -3.15
CA ILE A 44 -1.24 4.88 -1.72
C ILE A 44 -1.65 6.35 -1.59
N SER A 45 -2.82 6.59 -1.00
CA SER A 45 -3.32 7.96 -0.79
C SER A 45 -4.04 8.11 0.53
N LEU A 46 -4.22 9.36 0.94
CA LEU A 46 -4.98 9.71 2.13
C LEU A 46 -6.13 10.63 1.76
N TYR A 47 -7.33 10.19 2.11
CA TYR A 47 -8.57 10.94 1.93
C TYR A 47 -8.97 11.63 3.23
N ASP A 48 -9.06 12.96 3.24
CA ASP A 48 -9.58 13.74 4.38
C ASP A 48 -11.10 13.73 4.33
N ILE A 49 -11.71 13.10 5.34
CA ILE A 49 -13.17 12.92 5.41
C ILE A 49 -13.90 14.27 5.51
N PRO A 50 -13.45 15.23 6.34
CA PRO A 50 -14.13 16.53 6.47
C PRO A 50 -14.17 17.33 5.16
N THR A 51 -13.07 17.42 4.43
CA THR A 51 -12.98 18.21 3.17
C THR A 51 -13.38 17.42 1.94
N LYS A 52 -13.57 16.11 2.07
CA LYS A 52 -13.88 15.19 0.96
C LYS A 52 -12.84 15.22 -0.15
N SER A 53 -11.57 15.39 0.21
CA SER A 53 -10.47 15.57 -0.74
C SER A 53 -9.27 14.69 -0.39
N TYR A 54 -8.47 14.35 -1.41
CA TYR A 54 -7.20 13.67 -1.17
C TYR A 54 -6.15 14.69 -0.71
N VAL A 55 -5.55 14.44 0.45
CA VAL A 55 -4.47 15.27 1.02
C VAL A 55 -3.18 15.03 0.28
N TRP A 56 -2.89 13.76 -0.01
CA TRP A 56 -1.70 13.36 -0.75
C TRP A 56 -1.94 12.03 -1.48
N HIS A 57 -1.11 11.80 -2.49
CA HIS A 57 -1.18 10.62 -3.35
C HIS A 57 0.20 10.27 -3.90
N TYR A 58 0.65 9.06 -3.59
CA TYR A 58 1.93 8.49 -3.98
C TYR A 58 1.72 7.13 -4.66
N ARG A 59 2.64 6.77 -5.56
CA ARG A 59 2.67 5.43 -6.18
C ARG A 59 3.36 4.47 -5.23
N PHE A 60 3.10 3.16 -5.37
CA PHE A 60 3.83 2.14 -4.60
C PHE A 60 5.36 2.24 -4.73
N ARG A 61 5.88 2.64 -5.91
CA ARG A 61 7.33 2.82 -6.13
C ARG A 61 7.93 3.98 -5.35
N ASP A 62 7.09 4.94 -4.94
CA ASP A 62 7.53 6.13 -4.20
C ASP A 62 7.69 5.79 -2.71
N LEU A 63 7.08 4.70 -2.23
CA LEU A 63 7.24 4.22 -0.86
C LEU A 63 8.66 3.69 -0.65
N HIS A 64 9.42 4.38 0.18
CA HIS A 64 10.78 3.99 0.55
C HIS A 64 10.80 2.97 1.69
N SER A 65 9.99 3.21 2.72
CA SER A 65 9.83 2.30 3.85
C SER A 65 8.48 2.49 4.50
N SER A 66 8.01 1.42 5.16
CA SER A 66 6.86 1.42 6.06
C SER A 66 7.31 0.85 7.41
N ALA A 67 6.87 1.46 8.49
CA ALA A 67 7.08 0.98 9.84
C ALA A 67 5.80 1.15 10.66
N ASP A 68 5.64 0.36 11.70
CA ASP A 68 4.56 0.50 12.67
C ASP A 68 5.11 0.34 14.09
N ASP A 69 4.39 0.88 15.08
CA ASP A 69 4.74 0.75 16.50
C ASP A 69 4.03 -0.44 17.19
N GLY A 70 3.28 -1.24 16.42
CA GLY A 70 2.45 -2.34 16.91
C GLY A 70 1.26 -1.92 17.77
N LYS A 71 0.94 -0.61 17.84
CA LYS A 71 -0.14 -0.08 18.67
C LYS A 71 -1.13 0.71 17.83
N VAL A 72 -0.73 1.90 17.39
CA VAL A 72 -1.63 2.84 16.71
C VAL A 72 -0.95 3.64 15.60
N HIS A 73 0.38 3.63 15.49
CA HIS A 73 1.07 4.43 14.48
C HIS A 73 1.59 3.58 13.33
N VAL A 74 1.34 4.05 12.11
CA VAL A 74 1.99 3.59 10.88
C VAL A 74 2.74 4.77 10.26
N LEU A 75 4.05 4.62 10.14
CA LEU A 75 4.93 5.58 9.49
C LEU A 75 5.26 5.13 8.06
N LEU A 76 4.89 5.94 7.08
CA LEU A 76 5.25 5.75 5.69
C LEU A 76 6.25 6.82 5.26
N MET A 77 7.38 6.40 4.70
CA MET A 77 8.40 7.30 4.16
C MET A 77 8.31 7.29 2.64
N PHE A 78 8.03 8.43 2.03
CA PHE A 78 7.93 8.55 0.57
C PHE A 78 9.09 9.33 -0.02
N LYS A 79 9.59 8.88 -1.18
CA LYS A 79 10.42 9.70 -2.08
C LYS A 79 9.52 10.54 -2.94
N ASP A 80 9.48 11.85 -2.68
CA ASP A 80 8.69 12.76 -3.51
C ASP A 80 9.53 13.30 -4.67
N GLU A 81 9.38 12.68 -5.85
CA GLU A 81 10.05 13.13 -7.09
C GLU A 81 9.61 14.53 -7.55
N ARG A 82 8.51 15.07 -7.01
CA ARG A 82 8.01 16.41 -7.33
C ARG A 82 8.65 17.48 -6.43
N SER A 83 9.33 17.05 -5.36
CA SER A 83 9.99 17.94 -4.42
C SER A 83 11.18 18.63 -5.09
N LEU A 84 11.38 19.91 -4.75
CA LEU A 84 12.55 20.69 -5.16
C LEU A 84 13.85 20.19 -4.51
N ASN A 85 13.75 19.27 -3.53
CA ASN A 85 14.89 18.65 -2.87
C ASN A 85 14.96 17.14 -3.19
N PRO A 86 15.55 16.77 -4.34
CA PRO A 86 15.65 15.38 -4.75
C PRO A 86 16.45 14.57 -3.73
N GLY A 87 15.82 13.57 -3.13
CA GLY A 87 16.40 12.69 -2.10
C GLY A 87 15.85 12.91 -0.70
N LYS A 88 15.11 14.00 -0.44
CA LYS A 88 14.38 14.16 0.82
C LYS A 88 13.23 13.14 0.88
N LEU A 89 13.14 12.45 2.01
CA LEU A 89 12.00 11.59 2.32
C LEU A 89 10.91 12.39 3.03
N GLU A 90 9.67 12.22 2.59
CA GLU A 90 8.50 12.81 3.19
C GLU A 90 7.84 11.80 4.14
N PRO A 91 7.88 12.03 5.46
CA PRO A 91 7.23 11.16 6.43
C PRO A 91 5.72 11.41 6.46
N LYS A 92 4.95 10.33 6.55
CA LYS A 92 3.50 10.33 6.83
C LYS A 92 3.25 9.44 8.03
N ASP A 93 3.05 10.06 9.18
CA ASP A 93 2.68 9.40 10.43
C ASP A 93 1.15 9.35 10.52
N ILE A 94 0.61 8.14 10.57
CA ILE A 94 -0.83 7.87 10.46
C ILE A 94 -1.26 7.09 11.70
N GLU A 95 -2.29 7.58 12.37
CA GLU A 95 -2.90 6.91 13.53
C GLU A 95 -4.02 5.97 13.06
N CYS A 96 -3.97 4.69 13.38
CA CYS A 96 -4.95 3.69 12.97
C CYS A 96 -4.99 2.53 13.97
N ASP A 97 -6.19 2.02 14.27
CA ASP A 97 -6.36 0.89 15.20
C ASP A 97 -5.96 -0.46 14.58
N GLU A 98 -5.91 -0.55 13.25
CA GLU A 98 -5.63 -1.77 12.50
C GLU A 98 -4.19 -1.80 11.93
N VAL A 99 -3.18 -1.37 12.70
CA VAL A 99 -1.78 -1.22 12.22
C VAL A 99 -1.23 -2.46 11.51
N LEU A 100 -1.47 -3.65 12.05
CA LEU A 100 -1.01 -4.91 11.44
C LEU A 100 -1.73 -5.19 10.12
N ALA A 101 -3.03 -4.88 10.03
CA ALA A 101 -3.77 -5.04 8.80
C ALA A 101 -3.26 -4.08 7.72
N VAL A 102 -2.95 -2.83 8.09
CA VAL A 102 -2.31 -1.87 7.17
C VAL A 102 -0.99 -2.42 6.66
N ALA A 103 -0.09 -2.85 7.56
CA ALA A 103 1.20 -3.42 7.17
C ALA A 103 1.04 -4.62 6.22
N TYR A 104 0.23 -5.62 6.59
CA TYR A 104 0.02 -6.80 5.75
C TYR A 104 -0.61 -6.47 4.38
N ASN A 105 -1.49 -5.47 4.29
CA ASN A 105 -2.06 -5.07 3.01
C ASN A 105 -1.05 -4.28 2.17
N ILE A 106 -0.21 -3.42 2.75
CA ILE A 106 0.91 -2.78 2.02
C ILE A 106 1.81 -3.86 1.39
N HIS A 107 2.21 -4.86 2.18
CA HIS A 107 3.01 -5.97 1.68
C HIS A 107 2.30 -6.78 0.59
N SER A 108 1.03 -7.11 0.79
CA SER A 108 0.25 -7.90 -0.17
C SER A 108 0.11 -7.19 -1.53
N PHE A 109 -0.14 -5.87 -1.51
CA PHE A 109 -0.21 -5.06 -2.72
C PHE A 109 1.15 -4.96 -3.41
N LEU A 110 2.24 -4.76 -2.66
CA LEU A 110 3.60 -4.75 -3.21
C LEU A 110 3.98 -6.09 -3.85
N ILE A 111 3.73 -7.21 -3.17
CA ILE A 111 3.95 -8.56 -3.70
C ILE A 111 3.16 -8.75 -5.00
N THR A 112 1.88 -8.38 -5.00
CA THR A 112 1.02 -8.45 -6.19
C THR A 112 1.62 -7.67 -7.36
N LYS A 113 2.14 -6.45 -7.12
CA LYS A 113 2.80 -5.65 -8.17
C LYS A 113 4.10 -6.29 -8.68
N ILE A 114 4.88 -6.90 -7.79
CA ILE A 114 6.14 -7.57 -8.14
C ILE A 114 5.86 -8.80 -9.00
N VAL A 115 4.95 -9.68 -8.58
CA VAL A 115 4.64 -10.90 -9.34
C VAL A 115 3.93 -10.59 -10.66
N ALA A 116 3.13 -9.52 -10.70
CA ALA A 116 2.50 -9.03 -11.92
C ALA A 116 3.51 -8.41 -12.91
N ALA A 117 4.74 -8.11 -12.49
CA ALA A 117 5.78 -7.66 -13.40
C ALA A 117 6.41 -8.81 -14.21
N ASP A 118 6.19 -10.06 -13.82
CA ASP A 118 6.60 -11.26 -14.54
C ASP A 118 5.55 -11.66 -15.61
N PRO A 119 5.88 -11.57 -16.92
CA PRO A 119 4.96 -11.95 -17.97
C PRO A 119 4.53 -13.43 -17.93
N ASP A 120 5.40 -14.34 -17.48
CA ASP A 120 5.07 -15.77 -17.43
C ASP A 120 4.14 -16.09 -16.27
N PHE A 121 4.29 -15.39 -15.14
CA PHE A 121 3.31 -15.44 -14.06
C PHE A 121 1.94 -14.98 -14.54
N LEU A 122 1.86 -13.86 -15.27
CA LEU A 122 0.59 -13.34 -15.80
C LEU A 122 -0.07 -14.26 -16.83
N LYS A 123 0.70 -14.93 -17.70
CA LYS A 123 0.14 -15.92 -18.66
C LYS A 123 -0.58 -17.07 -17.94
N GLN A 124 -0.06 -17.48 -16.78
CA GLN A 124 -0.65 -18.55 -15.96
C GLN A 124 -1.76 -18.05 -15.03
N ASN A 125 -1.78 -16.76 -14.73
CA ASN A 125 -2.70 -16.12 -13.79
C ASN A 125 -3.23 -14.80 -14.42
N PRO A 126 -4.02 -14.87 -15.49
CA PRO A 126 -4.50 -13.67 -16.18
C PRO A 126 -5.32 -12.79 -15.24
N LEU A 127 -5.16 -11.47 -15.40
CA LEU A 127 -6.08 -10.48 -14.83
C LEU A 127 -7.49 -10.80 -15.37
N LEU A 128 -8.50 -10.83 -14.49
CA LEU A 128 -9.92 -10.97 -14.88
C LEU A 128 -10.28 -10.05 -16.05
#